data_AF-C2G0J0-F1
#
_entry.id   AF-C2G0J0-F1
#
_cell.length_a   1.000
_cell.length_b   1.000
_cell.length_c   1.000
_cell.angle_alpha   90.00
_cell.angle_beta   90.00
_cell.angle_gamma   90.00
#
_symmetry.space_group_name_H-M   'P 1'
#
loop_
_entity.id
_entity.type
_entity.pdbx_description
1 polymer ?
#
loop_
_entity_poly.entity_id
_entity_poly.type
_entity_poly.pdbx_seq_one_letter_code
_entity_poly.pdbx_strand_id
1 'polypeptide(L)'
;MTIRINKYLLASILLFLGGVFIYIYRTYDPQEYALFPKCPVKSLTGFDCPGCGSQRAIHAILHADFKAAFAFNPLLFFAVPYLFLNLYFITRPSLTAQQFKWRNRLFGYRAMILLSISIIIFTILRNIL
;
A
#
# COMPACT_ATOMS: atom_id res chain seq x y z
N MET A 1 -6.92 -32.44 -6.12
CA MET A 1 -5.57 -32.53 -5.52
C MET A 1 -5.31 -31.22 -4.76
N THR A 2 -5.61 -31.17 -3.47
CA THR A 2 -5.41 -29.97 -2.65
C THR A 2 -3.96 -29.94 -2.15
N ILE A 3 -3.16 -29.03 -2.68
CA ILE A 3 -1.78 -28.80 -2.22
C ILE A 3 -1.86 -28.22 -0.80
N ARG A 4 -1.55 -29.04 0.21
CA ARG A 4 -1.51 -28.61 1.62
C ARG A 4 -0.15 -27.94 1.90
N ILE A 5 -0.06 -26.64 1.62
CA ILE A 5 1.16 -25.85 1.84
C ILE A 5 1.46 -25.78 3.34
N ASN A 6 2.68 -26.16 3.74
CA ASN A 6 3.16 -26.04 5.12
C ASN A 6 3.32 -24.55 5.49
N LYS A 7 2.83 -24.15 6.67
CA LYS A 7 2.98 -22.77 7.19
C LYS A 7 4.43 -22.29 7.21
N TYR A 8 5.39 -23.18 7.45
CA TYR A 8 6.82 -22.84 7.43
C TYR A 8 7.33 -22.58 6.01
N LEU A 9 6.84 -23.35 5.03
CA LEU A 9 7.16 -23.13 3.61
C LEU A 9 6.57 -21.80 3.14
N LEU A 10 5.31 -21.51 3.48
CA LEU A 10 4.67 -20.23 3.15
C LEU A 10 5.43 -19.04 3.74
N ALA A 11 5.79 -19.11 5.03
CA ALA A 11 6.56 -18.05 5.68
C ALA A 11 7.92 -17.83 5.01
N SER A 12 8.61 -18.92 4.63
CA SER A 12 9.91 -18.84 3.94
C SER A 12 9.79 -18.19 2.58
N ILE A 13 8.75 -18.52 1.81
CA ILE A 13 8.47 -17.90 0.51
C ILE A 13 8.18 -16.41 0.68
N LEU A 14 7.33 -16.03 1.65
CA LEU A 14 7.01 -14.63 1.92
C LEU A 14 8.24 -13.81 2.35
N LEU A 15 9.11 -14.38 3.18
CA LEU A 15 10.37 -13.76 3.58
C LEU A 15 11.30 -13.56 2.39
N PHE A 16 11.45 -14.58 1.55
CA PHE A 16 12.27 -14.50 0.34
C PHE A 16 11.75 -13.42 -0.61
N LEU A 17 10.46 -13.44 -0.93
CA LEU A 17 9.82 -12.44 -1.80
C LEU A 17 9.93 -11.03 -1.22
N GLY A 18 9.73 -10.88 0.10
CA GLY A 18 9.90 -9.61 0.79
C GLY A 18 11.34 -9.09 0.73
N GLY A 19 12.33 -9.97 0.92
CA GLY A 19 13.74 -9.65 0.80
C GLY A 19 14.13 -9.22 -0.62
N VAL A 20 13.67 -9.94 -1.64
CA VAL A 20 13.88 -9.58 -3.06
C VAL A 20 13.23 -8.23 -3.37
N PHE A 21 12.00 -8.00 -2.89
CA PHE A 21 11.31 -6.73 -3.06
C PHE A 21 12.09 -5.57 -2.45
N ILE A 22 12.55 -5.72 -1.20
CA ILE A 22 13.36 -4.71 -0.50
C ILE A 22 14.65 -4.44 -1.25
N TYR A 23 15.35 -5.50 -1.69
CA TYR A 23 16.59 -5.37 -2.45
C TYR A 23 16.37 -4.58 -3.74
N ILE A 24 15.39 -4.96 -4.56
CA ILE A 24 15.09 -4.29 -5.82
C ILE A 24 14.75 -2.81 -5.59
N TYR A 25 13.82 -2.52 -4.68
CA TYR A 25 13.39 -1.15 -4.42
C TYR A 25 14.45 -0.29 -3.73
N ARG A 26 15.44 -0.89 -3.05
CA ARG A 26 16.57 -0.16 -2.48
C ARG A 26 17.65 0.11 -3.52
N THR A 27 17.88 -0.80 -4.45
CA THR A 27 19.00 -0.69 -5.40
C THR A 27 18.64 0.06 -6.68
N TYR A 28 17.40 -0.07 -7.17
CA TYR A 28 16.98 0.51 -8.44
C TYR A 28 15.94 1.61 -8.20
N ASP A 29 16.19 2.82 -8.71
CA ASP A 29 15.24 3.94 -8.63
C ASP A 29 14.04 3.68 -9.59
N PRO A 30 12.79 3.66 -9.07
CA PRO A 30 11.59 3.60 -9.89
C PRO A 30 11.42 4.70 -10.95
N GLN A 31 12.15 5.81 -10.83
CA GLN A 31 12.14 6.90 -11.82
C GLN A 31 13.06 6.64 -13.01
N GLU A 32 14.16 5.93 -12.81
CA GLU A 32 15.22 5.80 -13.80
C GLU A 32 15.17 4.46 -14.54
N TYR A 33 14.74 3.39 -13.86
CA TYR A 33 14.82 2.04 -14.39
C TYR A 33 13.50 1.55 -14.97
N ALA A 34 13.54 0.99 -16.19
CA ALA A 34 12.39 0.36 -16.86
C ALA A 34 11.90 -0.95 -16.21
N LEU A 35 12.59 -1.42 -15.16
CA LEU A 35 12.19 -2.58 -14.36
C LEU A 35 10.82 -2.38 -13.70
N PHE A 36 10.46 -1.13 -13.42
CA PHE A 36 9.22 -0.79 -12.74
C PHE A 36 8.07 -0.54 -13.73
N PRO A 37 6.85 -1.03 -13.44
CA PRO A 37 5.74 -0.90 -14.36
C PRO A 37 5.35 0.57 -14.53
N LYS A 38 5.25 1.01 -15.80
CA LYS A 38 4.74 2.35 -16.13
C LYS A 38 3.29 2.50 -15.68
N CYS A 39 2.97 3.67 -15.14
CA CYS A 39 1.63 3.97 -14.65
C CYS A 39 0.69 4.30 -15.81
N PRO A 40 -0.39 3.54 -16.05
CA PRO A 40 -1.32 3.84 -17.13
C PRO A 40 -2.03 5.18 -16.93
N VAL A 41 -2.37 5.52 -15.68
CA VAL A 41 -2.99 6.81 -15.34
C VAL A 41 -2.06 7.96 -15.73
N LYS A 42 -0.79 7.90 -15.33
CA LYS A 42 0.19 8.92 -15.68
C LYS A 42 0.41 9.02 -17.18
N SER A 43 0.47 7.88 -17.88
CA SER A 43 0.64 7.87 -19.34
C SER A 43 -0.56 8.47 -20.08
N LEU A 44 -1.77 8.31 -19.55
CA LEU A 44 -3.01 8.80 -20.18
C LEU A 44 -3.34 10.25 -19.81
N THR A 45 -3.11 10.64 -18.56
CA THR A 45 -3.55 11.95 -18.03
C THR A 45 -2.42 12.87 -17.61
N GLY A 46 -1.18 12.38 -17.55
CA GLY A 46 -0.05 13.09 -16.96
C GLY A 46 -0.02 13.06 -15.42
N PHE A 47 -1.10 12.60 -14.77
CA PHE A 47 -1.22 12.70 -13.30
C PHE A 47 -0.49 11.57 -12.57
N ASP A 48 0.20 11.94 -11.50
CA ASP A 48 0.75 11.00 -10.53
C ASP A 48 -0.38 10.43 -9.65
N CYS A 49 -0.70 9.16 -9.86
CA CYS A 49 -1.64 8.43 -9.02
C CYS A 49 -0.96 7.93 -7.73
N PRO A 50 -1.72 7.62 -6.67
CA PRO A 50 -1.16 7.11 -5.41
C PRO A 50 -0.38 5.81 -5.60
N GLY A 51 -0.70 5.00 -6.62
CA GLY A 51 0.03 3.77 -6.95
C GLY A 51 1.47 4.04 -7.36
N CYS A 52 1.70 4.86 -8.39
CA CYS A 52 3.07 5.19 -8.83
C CYS A 52 3.81 6.09 -7.83
N GLY A 53 3.10 6.95 -7.09
CA GLY A 53 3.65 7.68 -5.95
C GLY A 53 4.22 6.75 -4.88
N SER A 54 3.55 5.64 -4.57
CA SER A 54 4.04 4.66 -3.58
C SER A 54 5.36 4.02 -3.97
N GLN A 55 5.63 3.80 -5.27
CA GLN A 55 6.90 3.19 -5.69
C GLN A 55 8.09 4.08 -5.28
N ARG A 56 8.01 5.38 -5.58
CA ARG A 56 9.02 6.38 -5.18
C ARG A 56 9.08 6.55 -3.67
N ALA A 57 7.92 6.56 -3.00
CA ALA A 57 7.87 6.66 -1.54
C ALA A 57 8.55 5.45 -0.86
N ILE A 58 8.35 4.23 -1.35
CA ILE A 58 9.00 3.03 -0.83
C ILE A 58 10.51 3.11 -1.03
N HIS A 59 10.99 3.50 -2.22
CA HIS A 59 12.41 3.71 -2.48
C HIS A 59 13.02 4.72 -1.49
N ALA A 60 12.36 5.86 -1.26
CA ALA A 60 12.79 6.87 -0.30
C ALA A 60 12.78 6.37 1.15
N ILE A 61 11.73 5.64 1.57
CA ILE A 61 11.66 5.01 2.91
C ILE A 61 12.82 4.05 3.12
N LEU A 62 13.18 3.24 2.11
CA LEU A 62 14.30 2.31 2.21
C LEU A 62 15.64 3.04 2.37
N HIS A 63 15.75 4.28 1.89
CA HIS A 63 16.89 5.17 2.14
C HIS A 63 16.77 6.04 3.39
N ALA A 64 15.75 5.81 4.22
CA ALA A 64 15.42 6.59 5.42
C ALA A 64 15.08 8.07 5.13
N ASP A 65 14.75 8.42 3.89
CA ASP A 65 14.26 9.76 3.54
C ASP A 65 12.72 9.82 3.64
N PHE A 66 12.25 9.97 4.87
CA PHE A 66 10.82 10.07 5.15
C PHE A 66 10.19 11.35 4.62
N LYS A 67 10.98 12.43 4.46
CA LYS A 67 10.49 13.71 3.95
C LYS A 67 10.16 13.58 2.45
N ALA A 68 11.07 13.02 1.67
CA ALA A 68 10.83 12.72 0.27
C ALA A 68 9.71 11.68 0.11
N ALA A 69 9.69 10.64 0.94
CA ALA A 69 8.62 9.65 0.91
C ALA A 69 7.24 10.26 1.13
N PHE A 70 7.11 11.17 2.11
CA PHE A 70 5.86 11.88 2.37
C PHE A 70 5.49 12.78 1.21
N ALA A 71 6.44 13.50 0.60
CA ALA A 71 6.17 14.30 -0.59
C ALA A 71 5.71 13.45 -1.78
N PHE A 72 6.27 12.25 -1.97
CA PHE A 72 5.87 11.34 -3.05
C PHE A 72 4.48 10.75 -2.83
N ASN A 73 4.15 10.31 -1.61
CA ASN A 73 2.82 9.80 -1.30
C ASN A 73 2.46 9.91 0.20
N PRO A 74 1.82 11.01 0.63
CA PRO A 74 1.28 11.16 1.98
C PRO A 74 0.28 10.07 2.35
N LEU A 75 -0.53 9.59 1.39
CA LEU A 75 -1.53 8.56 1.65
C LEU A 75 -0.92 7.24 2.12
N LEU A 76 0.33 6.95 1.74
CA LEU A 76 1.00 5.72 2.14
C LEU A 76 1.13 5.62 3.67
N PHE A 77 1.38 6.76 4.34
CA PHE A 77 1.55 6.83 5.79
C PHE A 77 0.24 6.56 6.55
N PHE A 78 -0.91 6.79 5.92
CA PHE A 78 -2.23 6.45 6.49
C PHE A 78 -2.69 5.06 6.08
N ALA A 79 -2.42 4.67 4.83
CA ALA A 79 -2.81 3.38 4.28
C ALA A 79 -2.12 2.22 5.02
N VAL A 80 -0.85 2.36 5.37
CA VAL A 80 -0.09 1.30 6.05
C VAL A 80 -0.70 0.96 7.43
N PRO A 81 -0.88 1.90 8.38
CA PRO A 81 -1.57 1.61 9.64
C PRO A 81 -3.00 1.09 9.44
N TYR A 82 -3.74 1.62 8.45
CA TYR A 82 -5.10 1.18 8.16
C TYR A 82 -5.15 -0.30 7.71
N LEU A 83 -4.22 -0.73 6.86
CA LEU A 83 -4.09 -2.13 6.44
C LEU A 83 -3.69 -3.04 7.60
N PHE A 84 -2.76 -2.62 8.47
CA PHE A 84 -2.39 -3.38 9.66
C PHE A 84 -3.56 -3.53 10.63
N LEU A 85 -4.36 -2.48 10.81
CA LEU A 85 -5.57 -2.53 11.63
C LEU A 85 -6.60 -3.52 11.04
N ASN A 86 -6.79 -3.52 9.71
CA ASN A 86 -7.65 -4.50 9.06
C ASN A 86 -7.14 -5.94 9.26
N LEU A 87 -5.84 -6.17 9.07
CA LEU A 87 -5.21 -7.47 9.27
C LEU A 87 -5.39 -7.96 10.71
N TYR A 88 -5.22 -7.06 11.68
CA TYR A 88 -5.51 -7.35 13.09
C TYR A 88 -6.95 -7.83 13.31
N PHE A 89 -7.94 -7.18 12.69
CA PHE A 89 -9.33 -7.60 12.82
C PHE A 89 -9.65 -8.92 12.10
N ILE A 90 -9.02 -9.20 10.96
CA ILE A 90 -9.27 -10.42 10.16
C ILE A 90 -8.62 -11.66 10.80
N THR A 91 -7.46 -11.49 11.44
CA THR A 91 -6.72 -12.60 12.07
C THR A 91 -7.26 -12.98 13.44
N ARG A 92 -8.17 -12.19 14.01
CA ARG A 92 -8.83 -12.46 15.29
C ARG A 92 -10.05 -13.37 15.08
N PRO A 93 -10.06 -14.59 15.67
CA PRO A 93 -11.15 -15.55 15.47
C PRO A 93 -12.47 -15.12 16.14
N SER A 94 -12.39 -14.33 17.22
CA SER A 94 -13.56 -13.84 17.95
C SER A 94 -13.42 -12.34 18.22
N LEU A 95 -14.33 -11.54 17.67
CA LEU A 95 -14.43 -10.11 17.95
C LEU A 95 -15.53 -9.86 18.97
N THR A 96 -15.28 -8.96 19.93
CA THR A 96 -16.34 -8.46 20.82
C THR A 96 -17.39 -7.68 20.02
N ALA A 97 -18.60 -7.53 20.55
CA ALA A 97 -19.65 -6.73 19.90
C ALA A 97 -19.17 -5.30 19.57
N GLN A 98 -18.35 -4.71 20.45
CA GLN A 98 -17.77 -3.40 20.22
C GLN A 98 -16.73 -3.41 19.09
N GLN A 99 -15.86 -4.42 19.04
CA GLN A 99 -14.87 -4.57 17.96
C GLN A 99 -15.55 -4.80 16.60
N PHE A 100 -16.63 -5.57 16.56
CA PHE A 100 -17.41 -5.77 15.34
C PHE A 100 -18.02 -4.46 14.83
N LYS A 101 -18.58 -3.64 15.73
CA LYS A 101 -19.07 -2.29 15.39
C LYS A 101 -17.96 -1.40 14.81
N TRP A 102 -16.80 -1.35 15.46
CA TRP A 102 -15.65 -0.57 14.97
C TRP A 102 -15.16 -1.06 13.61
N ARG A 103 -15.03 -2.39 13.43
CA ARG A 103 -14.65 -2.98 12.15
C ARG A 103 -15.63 -2.58 11.04
N ASN A 104 -16.93 -2.68 11.28
CA ASN A 104 -17.92 -2.34 10.26
C ASN A 104 -17.94 -0.83 9.95
N ARG A 105 -17.61 0.02 10.93
CA ARG A 105 -17.51 1.47 10.73
C ARG A 105 -16.26 1.88 9.95
N LEU A 106 -15.13 1.22 10.19
CA LEU A 106 -13.85 1.54 9.55
C LEU A 106 -13.63 0.83 8.22
N PHE A 107 -14.17 -0.38 8.05
CA PHE A 107 -13.93 -1.25 6.89
C PHE A 107 -15.22 -1.65 6.15
N GLY A 108 -16.40 -1.15 6.56
CA GLY A 108 -17.66 -1.39 5.86
C GLY A 108 -17.76 -0.64 4.53
N TYR A 109 -18.79 -0.95 3.74
CA TYR A 109 -18.96 -0.40 2.39
C TYR A 109 -18.92 1.14 2.34
N ARG A 110 -19.52 1.82 3.34
CA ARG A 110 -19.51 3.29 3.43
C ARG A 110 -18.10 3.84 3.60
N ALA A 111 -17.31 3.21 4.46
CA ALA A 111 -15.92 3.62 4.69
C ALA A 111 -15.07 3.42 3.43
N MET A 112 -15.27 2.32 2.70
CA MET A 112 -14.59 2.07 1.44
C MET A 112 -14.95 3.10 0.37
N ILE A 113 -16.22 3.49 0.27
CA ILE A 113 -16.65 4.56 -0.64
C ILE A 113 -16.00 5.89 -0.26
N LEU A 114 -16.05 6.29 1.01
CA LEU A 114 -15.44 7.53 1.49
C LEU A 114 -13.93 7.55 1.27
N LEU A 115 -13.25 6.42 1.50
CA LEU A 115 -11.82 6.26 1.25
C LEU A 115 -11.50 6.37 -0.25
N SER A 116 -12.32 5.75 -1.10
CA SER A 116 -12.12 5.82 -2.56
C SER A 116 -12.30 7.25 -3.07
N ILE A 117 -13.34 7.94 -2.59
CA ILE A 117 -13.59 9.35 -2.91
C ILE A 117 -12.43 10.21 -2.42
N SER A 118 -11.95 10.03 -1.18
CA SER A 118 -10.86 10.83 -0.64
C SER A 118 -9.55 10.60 -1.39
N ILE A 119 -9.27 9.38 -1.84
CA ILE A 119 -8.10 9.07 -2.69
C ILE A 119 -8.21 9.79 -4.04
N ILE A 120 -9.39 9.78 -4.67
CA ILE A 120 -9.61 10.48 -5.95
C ILE A 120 -9.44 11.99 -5.77
N ILE A 121 -10.09 12.58 -4.77
CA ILE A 121 -9.96 14.02 -4.46
C ILE A 121 -8.51 14.37 -4.20
N PHE A 122 -7.81 13.60 -3.36
CA PHE A 122 -6.39 13.80 -3.10
C PHE A 122 -5.55 13.74 -4.38
N THR A 123 -5.84 12.77 -5.26
CA THR A 123 -5.14 12.60 -6.54
C THR A 123 -5.36 13.81 -7.44
N ILE A 124 -6.56 14.38 -7.48
CA ILE A 124 -6.84 15.58 -8.27
C ILE A 124 -6.13 16.78 -7.66
N LEU A 125 -6.31 17.03 -6.36
CA LEU A 125 -5.75 18.20 -5.68
C LEU A 125 -4.23 18.26 -5.79
N ARG A 126 -3.51 17.14 -5.57
CA ARG A 126 -2.04 17.11 -5.62
C ARG A 126 -1.43 17.32 -7.01
N ASN A 127 -2.21 17.17 -8.07
CA ASN A 127 -1.73 17.25 -9.46
C ASN A 127 -2.12 18.59 -10.10
N ILE A 128 -3.07 19.32 -9.52
CA ILE A 128 -3.55 20.61 -10.01
C ILE A 128 -2.98 21.79 -9.20
N LEU A 129 -2.79 21.60 -7.89
CA LEU A 129 -2.16 22.55 -6.98
C LEU A 129 -0.66 22.28 -6.86
#